data_AF-A0A090QRW2-F1
#
_entry.id   AF-A0A090QRW2-F1
#
_cell.length_a   1.000
_cell.length_b   1.000
_cell.length_c   1.000
_cell.angle_alpha   90.00
_cell.angle_beta   90.00
_cell.angle_gamma   90.00
#
_symmetry.space_group_name_H-M   'P 1'
#
loop_
_entity.id
_entity.type
_entity.pdbx_description
1 polymer ?
#
loop_
_entity_poly.entity_id
_entity_poly.type
_entity_poly.pdbx_seq_one_letter_code
_entity_poly.pdbx_strand_id
1 'polypeptide(L)' 'MRFCPTGGISPANVAQYTALPCVATIGGSWMLPAKTIRTGDWGYISHLAHEAVALTKQH' A
#
# COMPACT_ATOMS: atom_id res chain seq x y z
N MET A 1 -1.74 16.31 -15.37
CA MET A 1 -1.14 14.97 -15.38
C MET A 1 -1.13 14.45 -13.96
N ARG A 2 -1.49 13.17 -13.71
CA ARG A 2 -1.44 12.55 -12.38
C ARG A 2 -0.60 11.26 -12.44
N PHE A 3 0.09 10.94 -11.35
CA PHE A 3 1.04 9.84 -11.25
C PHE A 3 0.52 8.70 -10.36
N CYS A 4 1.00 7.50 -10.65
CA CYS A 4 0.87 6.32 -9.80
C CYS A 4 2.27 5.74 -9.50
N PRO A 5 2.95 6.18 -8.43
CA PRO A 5 4.23 5.62 -8.02
C PRO A 5 4.09 4.14 -7.66
N THR A 6 4.96 3.30 -8.21
CA THR A 6 5.02 1.86 -7.94
C THR A 6 6.46 1.40 -7.74
N GLY A 7 6.65 0.40 -6.88
CA GLY A 7 7.98 -0.15 -6.54
C GLY A 7 8.66 0.61 -5.40
N GLY A 8 9.12 -0.13 -4.38
CA GLY A 8 9.76 0.46 -3.19
C GLY A 8 8.83 1.18 -2.21
N ILE A 9 7.51 1.19 -2.47
CA ILE A 9 6.52 1.77 -1.56
C ILE A 9 6.29 0.83 -0.36
N SER A 10 6.19 1.41 0.83
CA SER A 10 5.96 0.73 2.10
C SER A 10 5.23 1.65 3.09
N PRO A 11 4.77 1.14 4.26
CA PRO A 11 4.20 1.98 5.30
C PRO A 11 5.10 3.13 5.76
N ALA A 12 6.42 3.01 5.61
CA ALA A 12 7.37 4.03 6.03
C ALA A 12 7.42 5.25 5.08
N ASN A 13 7.03 5.11 3.82
CA ASN A 13 7.15 6.18 2.82
C ASN A 13 5.83 6.53 2.09
N VAL A 14 4.75 5.77 2.31
CA VAL A 14 3.44 6.03 1.67
C VAL A 14 2.96 7.48 1.83
N ALA A 15 3.08 8.04 3.04
CA ALA A 15 2.66 9.41 3.33
C ALA A 15 3.43 10.45 2.51
N GLN A 16 4.70 10.19 2.18
CA GLN A 16 5.52 11.09 1.37
C GLN A 16 4.99 11.20 -0.06
N TYR A 17 4.46 10.10 -0.61
CA TYR A 17 3.88 10.08 -1.95
C TYR A 17 2.47 10.65 -1.97
N THR A 18 1.62 10.30 -1.00
CA THR A 18 0.22 10.78 -0.97
C THR A 18 0.12 12.28 -0.70
N ALA A 19 1.12 12.89 -0.06
CA ALA A 19 1.21 14.33 0.13
C ALA A 19 1.45 15.12 -1.18
N LEU A 20 1.90 14.48 -2.25
CA LEU A 20 2.17 15.15 -3.52
C LEU A 20 0.87 15.34 -4.31
N PRO A 21 0.49 16.58 -4.69
CA PRO A 21 -0.78 16.86 -5.37
C PRO A 21 -0.87 16.25 -6.78
N CYS A 22 0.27 15.84 -7.35
CA CYS A 22 0.33 15.17 -8.64
C CYS A 22 0.15 13.65 -8.52
N VAL A 23 0.10 13.06 -7.33
CA VAL A 23 -0.08 11.61 -7.12
C VAL A 23 -1.56 11.31 -6.94
N ALA A 24 -2.13 10.46 -7.81
CA ALA A 24 -3.52 10.04 -7.70
C ALA A 24 -3.69 8.78 -6.84
N THR A 25 -2.73 7.87 -6.96
CA THR A 25 -2.75 6.53 -6.35
C THR A 25 -1.32 6.07 -6.12
N ILE A 26 -1.13 5.05 -5.29
CA ILE A 26 0.16 4.40 -5.09
C ILE A 26 0.00 2.88 -5.23
N GLY A 27 1.06 2.18 -5.64
CA GLY A 27 1.09 0.72 -5.68
C GLY A 27 2.30 0.15 -4.95
N GLY A 28 2.08 -0.91 -4.20
CA GLY A 28 3.14 -1.70 -3.58
C GLY A 28 2.70 -3.12 -3.29
N SER A 29 3.66 -4.00 -3.04
CA SER A 29 3.43 -5.43 -2.80
C SER A 29 3.47 -5.81 -1.33
N TRP A 30 3.72 -4.86 -0.41
CA TRP A 30 3.95 -5.16 1.00
C TRP A 30 2.74 -5.80 1.70
N MET A 31 1.51 -5.49 1.24
CA MET A 31 0.29 -6.10 1.76
C MET A 31 0.00 -7.50 1.18
N LEU A 32 0.85 -8.00 0.28
CA LEU A 32 0.72 -9.30 -0.37
C LEU A 32 2.00 -10.16 -0.22
N PRO A 33 2.43 -10.52 1.00
CA PRO A 33 3.63 -11.33 1.19
C PRO A 33 3.49 -12.69 0.50
N ALA A 34 4.50 -13.08 -0.28
CA ALA A 34 4.46 -14.33 -1.05
C ALA A 34 4.27 -15.58 -0.15
N LYS A 35 4.78 -15.55 1.08
CA LYS A 35 4.57 -16.63 2.06
C LYS A 35 3.09 -16.78 2.41
N THR A 36 2.44 -15.66 2.73
CA THR A 36 1.02 -15.62 3.12
C THR A 36 0.10 -16.07 2.00
N ILE A 37 0.42 -15.71 0.76
CA ILE A 37 -0.30 -16.19 -0.43
C ILE A 37 -0.16 -17.72 -0.54
N ARG A 38 1.07 -18.25 -0.41
CA ARG A 38 1.31 -19.70 -0.49
C ARG A 38 0.61 -20.49 0.61
N THR A 39 0.48 -19.92 1.80
CA THR A 39 -0.23 -20.57 2.93
C THR A 39 -1.73 -20.34 2.89
N GLY A 40 -2.24 -19.52 1.96
CA GLY A 40 -3.67 -19.22 1.85
C GLY A 40 -4.23 -18.41 3.02
N ASP A 41 -3.39 -17.65 3.72
CA ASP A 41 -3.82 -16.86 4.87
C ASP A 41 -4.43 -15.52 4.42
N TRP A 42 -5.65 -15.61 3.89
CA TRP A 42 -6.40 -14.47 3.40
C TRP A 42 -6.81 -13.50 4.50
N GLY A 43 -6.97 -14.00 5.73
CA GLY A 43 -7.28 -13.16 6.89
C GLY A 43 -6.17 -12.16 7.16
N TYR A 44 -4.91 -12.63 7.16
CA TYR A 44 -3.76 -11.75 7.30
C TYR A 44 -3.61 -10.78 6.11
N ILE A 45 -3.85 -11.22 4.88
CA ILE A 45 -3.85 -10.32 3.71
C ILE A 45 -4.91 -9.23 3.85
N SER A 46 -6.13 -9.58 4.27
CA SER A 46 -7.19 -8.60 4.51
C SER A 46 -6.83 -7.59 5.59
N HIS A 47 -6.16 -8.04 6.67
CA HIS A 47 -5.64 -7.16 7.71
C HIS A 47 -4.61 -6.17 7.14
N LEU A 48 -3.61 -6.64 6.41
CA LEU A 48 -2.61 -5.77 5.77
C LEU A 48 -3.21 -4.80 4.75
N ALA A 49 -4.24 -5.23 4.02
CA ALA A 49 -4.96 -4.36 3.09
C ALA A 49 -5.72 -3.24 3.84
N HIS A 50 -6.35 -3.55 4.98
CA HIS A 50 -6.96 -2.53 5.83
C HIS A 50 -5.94 -1.54 6.39
N GLU A 51 -4.78 -2.00 6.85
CA GLU A 51 -3.70 -1.12 7.30
C GLU A 51 -3.22 -0.20 6.17
N ALA A 52 -3.03 -0.74 4.95
CA ALA A 52 -2.65 0.06 3.79
C ALA A 52 -3.66 1.17 3.47
N VAL A 53 -4.97 0.88 3.57
CA VAL A 53 -6.03 1.89 3.41
C VAL A 53 -6.04 2.91 4.55
N ALA A 54 -5.79 2.49 5.78
CA ALA A 54 -5.72 3.41 6.93
C ALA A 54 -4.57 4.42 6.76
N LEU A 55 -3.43 3.97 6.24
CA LEU A 55 -2.26 4.82 5.98
C LEU A 55 -2.51 5.90 4.92
N THR A 56 -3.42 5.67 3.96
CA THR A 56 -3.73 6.64 2.90
C THR A 56 -4.86 7.60 3.26
N LYS A 57 -5.61 7.34 4.34
CA LYS A 57 -6.74 8.16 4.80
C LYS A 57 -6.37 9.30 5.76
N GLN A 58 -5.12 9.41 6.21
CA GLN A 58 -4.70 10.42 7.18
C GLN A 58 -4.47 11.83 6.57
N HIS A 59 -5.39 12.29 5.72
CA HIS A 59 -5.39 13.63 5.14
C HIS A 59 -6.61 14.44 5.56
#